data_AF-A0A235IIV9-F1
#
_entry.id   AF-A0A235IIV9-F1
#
_cell.length_a   1.000
_cell.length_b   1.000
_cell.length_c   1.000
_cell.angle_alpha   90.00
_cell.angle_beta   90.00
_cell.angle_gamma   90.00
#
_symmetry.space_group_name_H-M   'P 1'
#
loop_
_entity.id
_entity.type
_entity.pdbx_description
1 polymer ?
#
loop_
_entity_poly.entity_id
_entity_poly.type
_entity_poly.pdbx_seq_one_letter_code
_entity_poly.pdbx_strand_id
1 'polypeptide(L)'
;MTQKAALSRFAFGFIAGFVSVLLFHQGVLALLHAVNFTPRAPYSTAPTPPLGIPQIWSNAFWGGIWGLILVGIAPRFRHDKNYWLGALVFGAIAPTLVAWFVVAPLKGQPIAGGWKLVGIVTGLLVNGAWGVGTAGLLRLFSRRQLFNS
;
A
#
# COMPACT_ATOMS: atom_id res chain seq x y z
N MET A 1 -22.05 2.18 -15.68
CA MET A 1 -21.00 1.13 -15.66
C MET A 1 -21.72 -0.18 -15.38
N THR A 2 -21.49 -1.25 -16.15
CA THR A 2 -22.15 -2.54 -15.89
C THR A 2 -21.61 -3.15 -14.59
N GLN A 3 -22.41 -3.95 -13.89
CA GLN A 3 -22.00 -4.61 -12.63
C GLN A 3 -20.72 -5.43 -12.78
N LYS A 4 -20.54 -6.09 -13.94
CA LYS A 4 -19.32 -6.84 -14.29
C LYS A 4 -18.07 -5.96 -14.39
N ALA A 5 -18.19 -4.77 -15.00
CA ALA A 5 -17.08 -3.83 -15.12
C ALA A 5 -16.68 -3.19 -13.78
N ALA A 6 -17.64 -3.00 -12.88
CA ALA A 6 -17.36 -2.55 -11.52
C ALA A 6 -16.62 -3.64 -10.71
N LEU A 7 -17.10 -4.89 -10.77
CA LEU A 7 -16.47 -6.01 -10.06
C LEU A 7 -15.04 -6.25 -10.53
N SER A 8 -14.79 -6.21 -11.85
CA SER A 8 -13.44 -6.39 -12.40
C SER A 8 -12.49 -5.27 -11.95
N ARG A 9 -12.97 -4.02 -11.93
CA ARG A 9 -12.17 -2.88 -11.45
C ARG A 9 -11.75 -3.03 -9.98
N PHE A 10 -12.66 -3.44 -9.10
CA PHE A 10 -12.31 -3.67 -7.69
C PHE A 10 -11.39 -4.86 -7.52
N ALA A 11 -11.59 -5.96 -8.25
CA ALA A 11 -10.66 -7.09 -8.24
C ALA A 11 -9.24 -6.63 -8.65
N PHE A 12 -9.11 -5.84 -9.70
CA PHE A 12 -7.82 -5.26 -10.10
C PHE A 12 -7.25 -4.30 -9.07
N GLY A 13 -8.09 -3.52 -8.37
CA GLY A 13 -7.66 -2.68 -7.25
C GLY A 13 -7.05 -3.49 -6.11
N PHE A 14 -7.71 -4.58 -5.71
CA PHE A 14 -7.19 -5.47 -4.68
C PHE A 14 -5.86 -6.11 -5.11
N ILE A 15 -5.82 -6.69 -6.32
CA ILE A 15 -4.61 -7.35 -6.84
C ILE A 15 -3.45 -6.35 -6.96
N ALA A 16 -3.71 -5.15 -7.50
CA ALA A 16 -2.71 -4.10 -7.60
C ALA A 16 -2.15 -3.71 -6.22
N GLY A 17 -3.04 -3.48 -5.24
CA GLY A 17 -2.64 -3.12 -3.87
C GLY A 17 -1.85 -4.23 -3.19
N PHE A 18 -2.27 -5.49 -3.35
CA PHE A 18 -1.60 -6.66 -2.80
C PHE A 18 -0.20 -6.84 -3.36
N VAL A 19 -0.09 -6.88 -4.69
CA VAL A 19 1.20 -7.06 -5.39
C VAL A 19 2.13 -5.88 -5.11
N SER A 20 1.58 -4.67 -4.99
CA SER A 20 2.38 -3.49 -4.71
C SER A 20 3.07 -3.54 -3.34
N VAL A 21 2.49 -4.24 -2.35
CA VAL A 21 3.18 -4.47 -1.08
C VAL A 21 4.43 -5.31 -1.31
N LEU A 22 4.30 -6.43 -2.00
CA LEU A 22 5.40 -7.38 -2.21
C LEU A 22 6.56 -6.77 -3.01
N LEU A 23 6.26 -5.94 -4.00
CA LEU A 23 7.25 -5.37 -4.91
C LEU A 23 7.77 -4.01 -4.46
N PHE A 24 6.89 -3.04 -4.21
CA PHE A 24 7.29 -1.64 -4.00
C PHE A 24 7.48 -1.32 -2.52
N HIS A 25 6.51 -1.68 -1.68
CA HIS A 25 6.63 -1.44 -0.23
C HIS A 25 7.81 -2.21 0.36
N GLN A 26 7.85 -3.53 0.14
CA GLN A 26 8.94 -4.36 0.63
C GLN A 26 10.26 -4.06 -0.08
N GLY A 27 10.24 -3.69 -1.37
CA GLY A 27 11.43 -3.25 -2.09
C GLY A 27 12.06 -2.00 -1.47
N VAL A 28 11.26 -0.96 -1.16
CA VAL A 28 11.77 0.23 -0.47
C VAL A 28 12.23 -0.09 0.95
N LEU A 29 11.50 -0.94 1.68
CA LEU A 29 11.93 -1.38 3.00
C LEU A 29 13.28 -2.14 2.94
N ALA A 30 13.47 -2.97 1.91
CA ALA A 30 14.72 -3.69 1.70
C ALA A 30 15.89 -2.75 1.42
N LEU A 31 15.68 -1.72 0.58
CA LEU A 31 16.69 -0.69 0.34
C LEU A 31 17.05 0.07 1.63
N LEU A 32 16.04 0.52 2.39
CA LEU A 32 16.26 1.24 3.64
C LEU A 32 16.99 0.37 4.69
N HIS A 33 16.65 -0.92 4.76
CA HIS A 33 17.31 -1.88 5.64
C HIS A 33 18.77 -2.13 5.20
N ALA A 34 19.01 -2.30 3.89
CA ALA A 34 20.35 -2.56 3.34
C ALA A 34 21.34 -1.41 3.61
N VAL A 35 20.86 -0.17 3.69
CA VAL A 35 21.68 1.00 4.04
C VAL A 35 21.67 1.33 5.54
N ASN A 36 21.19 0.41 6.40
CA ASN A 36 21.08 0.55 7.85
C ASN A 36 20.24 1.76 8.33
N PHE A 37 19.36 2.29 7.48
CA PHE A 37 18.47 3.40 7.87
C PHE A 37 17.42 2.95 8.88
N THR A 38 16.94 1.69 8.77
CA THR A 38 15.94 1.12 9.66
C THR A 38 16.30 -0.31 10.05
N PRO A 39 16.11 -0.73 11.31
CA PRO A 39 16.37 -2.11 11.75
C PRO A 39 15.26 -3.08 11.35
N ARG A 40 14.20 -2.61 10.69
CA ARG A 40 13.06 -3.45 10.29
C ARG A 40 13.42 -4.27 9.07
N ALA A 41 13.56 -5.58 9.26
CA ALA A 41 13.80 -6.51 8.17
C ALA A 41 12.62 -6.53 7.16
N PRO A 42 12.89 -6.50 5.85
CA PRO A 42 11.87 -6.70 4.83
C PRO A 42 11.41 -8.17 4.81
N TYR A 43 10.27 -8.43 4.19
CA TYR A 43 9.72 -9.77 3.96
C TYR A 43 9.54 -10.63 5.23
N SER A 44 9.31 -9.98 6.38
CA SER A 44 9.10 -10.64 7.67
C SER A 44 8.00 -11.71 7.61
N THR A 45 8.36 -12.93 8.02
CA THR A 45 7.44 -14.06 8.20
C THR A 45 6.99 -14.21 9.66
N ALA A 46 7.33 -13.25 10.52
CA ALA A 46 6.90 -13.26 11.91
C ALA A 46 5.37 -13.32 12.01
N PRO A 47 4.81 -14.14 12.92
CA PRO A 47 3.37 -14.30 13.05
C PRO A 47 2.71 -13.01 13.56
N THR A 48 1.57 -12.63 12.97
CA THR A 48 0.78 -11.49 13.41
C THR A 48 -0.43 -11.91 14.24
N PRO A 49 -0.68 -11.31 15.42
CA PRO A 49 -1.92 -11.55 16.16
C PRO A 49 -3.17 -11.07 15.40
N PRO A 50 -4.35 -11.65 15.65
CA PRO A 50 -4.60 -12.81 16.53
C PRO A 50 -4.45 -14.17 15.82
N LEU A 51 -4.48 -14.20 14.48
CA LEU A 51 -4.56 -15.43 13.69
C LEU A 51 -3.20 -16.08 13.38
N GLY A 52 -2.08 -15.44 13.76
CA GLY A 52 -0.73 -15.96 13.52
C GLY A 52 -0.25 -15.88 12.06
N ILE A 53 -0.98 -15.18 11.19
CA ILE A 53 -0.64 -15.06 9.76
C ILE A 53 0.73 -14.38 9.62
N PRO A 54 1.66 -14.89 8.78
CA PRO A 54 2.94 -14.25 8.55
C PRO A 54 2.77 -12.78 8.12
N GLN A 55 3.59 -11.90 8.70
CA GLN A 55 3.45 -10.45 8.56
C GLN A 55 3.44 -9.97 7.11
N ILE A 56 4.27 -10.56 6.24
CA ILE A 56 4.28 -10.25 4.80
C ILE A 56 2.90 -10.43 4.15
N TRP A 57 2.20 -11.53 4.44
CA TRP A 57 0.89 -11.83 3.87
C TRP A 57 -0.21 -10.97 4.46
N SER A 58 -0.15 -10.74 5.78
CA SER A 58 -1.06 -9.81 6.46
C SER A 58 -0.94 -8.39 5.86
N ASN A 59 0.29 -7.89 5.69
CA ASN A 59 0.54 -6.60 5.08
C ASN A 59 0.05 -6.54 3.63
N ALA A 60 0.32 -7.58 2.82
CA ALA A 60 -0.13 -7.63 1.43
C ALA A 60 -1.66 -7.64 1.31
N PHE A 61 -2.34 -8.40 2.17
CA PHE A 61 -3.80 -8.40 2.23
C PHE A 61 -4.37 -7.01 2.56
N TRP A 62 -3.84 -6.34 3.60
CA TRP A 62 -4.24 -4.97 3.92
C TRP A 62 -3.90 -3.98 2.81
N GLY A 63 -2.77 -4.18 2.12
CA GLY A 63 -2.44 -3.43 0.90
C GLY A 63 -3.49 -3.60 -0.19
N GLY A 64 -4.02 -4.81 -0.37
CA GLY A 64 -5.15 -5.06 -1.27
C GLY A 64 -6.42 -4.30 -0.87
N ILE A 65 -6.75 -4.28 0.43
CA ILE A 65 -7.90 -3.50 0.94
C ILE A 65 -7.72 -2.00 0.65
N TRP A 66 -6.54 -1.44 0.92
CA TRP A 66 -6.24 -0.05 0.57
C TRP A 66 -6.27 0.20 -0.95
N GLY A 67 -5.91 -0.81 -1.75
CA GLY A 67 -6.05 -0.79 -3.21
C GLY A 67 -7.50 -0.68 -3.68
N LEU A 68 -8.46 -1.29 -2.97
CA LEU A 68 -9.89 -1.13 -3.24
C LEU A 68 -10.33 0.33 -3.06
N ILE A 69 -9.84 0.98 -2.00
CA ILE A 69 -10.14 2.38 -1.71
C ILE A 69 -9.51 3.27 -2.78
N LEU A 70 -8.22 3.04 -3.09
CA LEU A 70 -7.49 3.81 -4.09
C LEU A 70 -8.14 3.72 -5.47
N VAL A 71 -8.50 2.51 -5.92
CA VAL A 71 -9.18 2.36 -7.21
C VAL A 71 -10.53 3.06 -7.22
N GLY A 72 -11.26 3.10 -6.10
CA GLY A 72 -12.52 3.82 -5.96
C GLY A 72 -12.39 5.34 -6.12
N ILE A 73 -11.33 5.93 -5.54
CA ILE A 73 -11.09 7.38 -5.62
C ILE A 73 -10.36 7.82 -6.90
N ALA A 74 -9.66 6.90 -7.58
CA ALA A 74 -8.84 7.17 -8.76
C ALA A 74 -9.51 8.03 -9.86
N PRO A 75 -10.81 7.88 -10.20
CA PRO A 75 -11.45 8.69 -11.24
C PRO A 75 -11.52 10.18 -10.93
N ARG A 76 -11.34 10.58 -9.67
CA ARG A 76 -11.29 11.99 -9.27
C ARG A 76 -10.02 12.69 -9.80
N PHE A 77 -8.99 11.93 -10.15
CA PHE A 77 -7.75 12.45 -10.70
C PHE A 77 -7.80 12.45 -12.23
N ARG A 78 -8.43 13.49 -12.80
CA ARG A 78 -8.69 13.63 -14.25
C ARG A 78 -7.45 13.95 -15.09
N HIS A 79 -6.28 14.19 -14.48
CA HIS A 79 -5.03 14.53 -15.16
C HIS A 79 -3.90 13.63 -14.67
N ASP A 80 -3.02 13.23 -15.58
CA ASP A 80 -1.92 12.29 -15.31
C ASP A 80 -1.02 12.71 -14.14
N LYS A 81 -0.67 14.00 -14.03
CA LYS A 81 0.12 14.51 -12.89
C LYS A 81 -0.63 14.36 -11.56
N ASN A 82 -1.93 14.69 -11.55
CA ASN A 82 -2.77 14.60 -10.36
C ASN A 82 -3.02 13.14 -9.95
N TYR A 83 -2.99 12.21 -10.91
CA TYR A 83 -3.14 10.78 -10.65
C TYR A 83 -1.96 10.23 -9.86
N TRP A 84 -0.73 10.45 -10.33
CA TRP A 84 0.47 9.96 -9.65
C TRP A 84 0.69 10.64 -8.31
N LEU A 85 0.53 11.97 -8.25
CA LEU A 85 0.65 12.71 -7.00
C LEU A 85 -0.44 12.28 -6.01
N GLY A 86 -1.69 12.14 -6.46
CA GLY A 86 -2.79 11.66 -5.63
C GLY A 86 -2.54 10.27 -5.06
N ALA A 87 -2.01 9.34 -5.87
CA ALA A 87 -1.64 8.01 -5.42
C ALA A 87 -0.46 8.01 -4.43
N LEU A 88 0.56 8.83 -4.67
CA LEU A 88 1.69 9.00 -3.76
C LEU A 88 1.24 9.55 -2.40
N VAL A 89 0.46 10.64 -2.40
CA VAL A 89 -0.03 11.30 -1.19
C VAL A 89 -0.98 10.40 -0.43
N PHE A 90 -1.94 9.78 -1.13
CA PHE A 90 -2.86 8.82 -0.52
C PHE A 90 -2.10 7.65 0.11
N GLY A 91 -1.18 7.05 -0.66
CA GLY A 91 -0.36 5.93 -0.19
C GLY A 91 0.47 6.33 1.02
N ALA A 92 1.21 7.44 0.95
CA ALA A 92 2.07 7.86 2.05
C ALA A 92 1.28 8.18 3.32
N ILE A 93 0.12 8.83 3.21
CA ILE A 93 -0.58 9.40 4.37
C ILE A 93 -1.63 8.45 4.94
N ALA A 94 -2.59 7.99 4.14
CA ALA A 94 -3.79 7.32 4.68
C ALA A 94 -3.47 5.98 5.38
N PRO A 95 -2.76 5.01 4.76
CA PRO A 95 -2.30 3.80 5.43
C PRO A 95 -1.43 4.09 6.66
N THR A 96 -0.53 5.08 6.59
CA THR A 96 0.39 5.42 7.68
C THR A 96 -0.35 5.95 8.90
N LEU A 97 -1.33 6.86 8.72
CA LEU A 97 -2.15 7.37 9.81
C LEU A 97 -2.94 6.25 10.49
N VAL A 98 -3.59 5.37 9.71
CA VAL A 98 -4.32 4.24 10.30
C VAL A 98 -3.36 3.29 11.02
N ALA A 99 -2.18 3.02 10.46
CA ALA A 99 -1.18 2.18 11.11
C ALA A 99 -0.73 2.75 12.46
N TRP A 100 -0.57 4.08 12.56
CA TRP A 100 -0.05 4.74 13.77
C TRP A 100 -1.08 5.04 14.84
N PHE A 101 -2.29 5.43 14.45
CA PHE A 101 -3.31 5.92 15.37
C PHE A 101 -4.40 4.89 15.66
N VAL A 102 -4.49 3.82 14.87
CA VAL A 102 -5.47 2.74 15.07
C VAL A 102 -4.74 1.43 15.35
N VAL A 103 -3.91 0.96 14.41
CA VAL A 103 -3.32 -0.38 14.50
C VAL A 103 -2.27 -0.49 15.60
N ALA A 104 -1.39 0.51 15.74
CA ALA A 104 -0.38 0.50 16.79
C ALA A 104 -0.98 0.47 18.20
N PRO A 105 -1.93 1.36 18.57
CA PRO A 105 -2.62 1.29 19.86
C PRO A 105 -3.33 -0.04 20.10
N LEU A 106 -4.03 -0.59 19.10
CA LEU A 106 -4.69 -1.89 19.21
C LEU A 106 -3.71 -3.04 19.47
N LYS A 107 -2.44 -2.88 19.12
CA LYS A 107 -1.35 -3.84 19.39
C LYS A 107 -0.56 -3.53 20.66
N GLY A 108 -1.01 -2.57 21.48
CA GLY A 108 -0.27 -2.09 22.66
C GLY A 108 1.06 -1.40 22.30
N GLN A 109 1.23 -0.98 21.05
CA GLN A 109 2.42 -0.29 20.58
C GLN A 109 2.27 1.23 20.74
N PRO A 110 3.37 1.98 20.91
CA PRO A 110 3.31 3.43 21.00
C PRO A 110 2.70 4.07 19.74
N ILE A 111 1.85 5.09 19.94
CA ILE A 111 1.31 5.93 18.86
C ILE A 111 2.47 6.47 18.01
N ALA A 112 2.30 6.47 16.69
CA ALA A 112 3.31 6.92 15.73
C ALA A 112 4.69 6.25 15.90
N GLY A 113 4.73 5.03 16.46
CA GLY A 113 5.98 4.33 16.75
C GLY A 113 6.85 5.06 17.78
N GLY A 114 6.23 5.84 18.68
CA GLY A 114 6.91 6.66 19.67
C GLY A 114 7.53 7.91 19.08
N TRP A 115 6.97 8.43 17.97
CA TRP A 115 7.42 9.65 17.30
C TRP A 115 8.89 9.62 16.82
N LYS A 116 9.47 8.43 16.68
CA LYS A 116 10.83 8.28 16.19
C LYS A 116 10.87 8.66 14.71
N LEU A 117 11.71 9.64 14.37
CA LEU A 117 11.84 10.17 13.01
C LEU A 117 12.11 9.07 11.98
N VAL A 118 12.99 8.11 12.30
CA VAL A 118 13.27 6.94 11.45
C VAL A 118 12.00 6.14 11.15
N GLY A 119 11.15 5.91 12.14
CA GLY A 119 9.88 5.18 11.98
C GLY A 119 8.88 5.96 11.13
N ILE A 120 8.82 7.29 11.32
CA ILE A 120 7.98 8.22 10.56
C ILE A 120 8.36 8.20 9.08
N VAL A 121 9.64 8.48 8.80
CA VAL A 121 10.18 8.52 7.44
C VAL A 121 10.05 7.17 6.76
N THR A 122 10.39 6.07 7.46
CA THR A 122 10.22 4.72 6.91
C THR A 122 8.77 4.48 6.49
N GLY A 123 7.79 4.76 7.36
CA GLY A 123 6.37 4.54 7.09
C GLY A 123 5.86 5.33 5.88
N LEU A 124 6.22 6.62 5.80
CA LEU A 124 5.83 7.47 4.67
C LEU A 124 6.44 6.99 3.35
N LEU A 125 7.72 6.60 3.35
CA LEU A 125 8.40 6.15 2.13
C LEU A 125 7.84 4.83 1.62
N VAL A 126 7.69 3.82 2.49
CA VAL A 126 7.22 2.49 2.06
C VAL A 126 5.76 2.54 1.60
N ASN A 127 4.90 3.30 2.28
CA ASN A 127 3.51 3.43 1.89
C ASN A 127 3.31 4.39 0.69
N GLY A 128 4.16 5.40 0.54
CA GLY A 128 4.20 6.24 -0.66
C GLY A 128 4.58 5.43 -1.90
N ALA A 129 5.64 4.62 -1.79
CA ALA A 129 6.04 3.70 -2.85
C ALA A 129 4.96 2.67 -3.18
N TRP A 130 4.27 2.13 -2.16
CA TRP A 130 3.10 1.28 -2.35
C TRP A 130 1.99 1.98 -3.16
N GLY A 131 1.69 3.24 -2.85
CA GLY A 131 0.67 4.02 -3.54
C GLY A 131 1.00 4.19 -5.03
N VAL A 132 2.22 4.60 -5.34
CA VAL A 132 2.73 4.73 -6.71
C VAL A 132 2.72 3.40 -7.45
N GLY A 133 3.19 2.32 -6.82
CA GLY A 133 3.19 0.98 -7.41
C GLY A 133 1.79 0.48 -7.74
N THR A 134 0.84 0.69 -6.84
CA THR A 134 -0.57 0.33 -7.04
C THR A 134 -1.18 1.09 -8.21
N ALA A 135 -0.90 2.40 -8.30
CA ALA A 135 -1.34 3.23 -9.42
C ALA A 135 -0.72 2.78 -10.75
N GLY A 136 0.56 2.43 -10.77
CA GLY A 136 1.22 1.89 -11.96
C GLY A 136 0.59 0.59 -12.45
N LEU A 137 0.32 -0.34 -11.54
CA LEU A 137 -0.35 -1.62 -11.86
C LEU A 137 -1.78 -1.40 -12.37
N LEU A 138 -2.55 -0.51 -11.72
CA LEU A 138 -3.89 -0.15 -12.19
C LEU A 138 -3.87 0.43 -13.60
N ARG A 139 -2.95 1.35 -13.89
CA ARG A 139 -2.79 1.93 -15.23
C ARG A 139 -2.41 0.88 -16.27
N LEU A 140 -1.57 -0.09 -15.91
CA LEU A 140 -1.21 -1.22 -16.77
C LEU A 140 -2.43 -2.09 -17.08
N PHE A 141 -3.23 -2.44 -16.09
CA PHE A 141 -4.45 -3.24 -16.29
C PHE A 141 -5.48 -2.51 -17.16
N SER A 142 -5.68 -1.20 -16.96
CA SER A 142 -6.59 -0.41 -17.80
C SER A 142 -6.13 -0.32 -19.25
N ARG A 143 -4.81 -0.18 -19.50
CA ARG A 143 -4.27 -0.21 -20.87
C ARG A 143 -4.56 -1.54 -21.56
N ARG A 144 -4.39 -2.67 -20.85
CA ARG A 144 -4.64 -4.01 -21.41
C ARG A 144 -6.12 -4.27 -21.70
N GLN A 145 -7.05 -3.71 -20.92
CA GLN A 145 -8.48 -3.82 -21.21
C GLN A 145 -8.88 -3.09 -22.52
N LEU A 146 -8.22 -1.98 -22.84
CA LEU A 146 -8.44 -1.26 -24.11
C LEU A 146 -7.95 -2.04 -25.34
N PHE A 147 -7.01 -2.98 -25.19
CA PHE A 147 -6.54 -3.85 -26.28
C PHE A 147 -7.37 -5.14 -26.45
N ASN A 148 -8.22 -5.46 -25.48
CA ASN A 148 -9.05 -6.68 -25.46
C ASN A 148 -10.54 -6.38 -25.68
N SER A 149 -10.90 -5.15 -26.07
CA SER A 149 -12.27 -4.72 -26.41
C SER A 149 -12.40 -4.53 -27.92
#